data_AF-U3JZJ4-F1
#
_entry.id   AF-U3JZJ4-F1
#
_cell.length_a   1.000
_cell.length_b   1.000
_cell.length_c   1.000
_cell.angle_alpha   90.00
_cell.angle_beta   90.00
_cell.angle_gamma   90.00
#
_symmetry.space_group_name_H-M   'P 1'
#
loop_
_entity.id
_entity.type
_entity.pdbx_description
1 polymer ?
#
loop_
_entity_poly.entity_id
_entity_poly.type
_entity_poly.pdbx_seq_one_letter_code
_entity_poly.pdbx_strand_id
1 'polypeptide(L)'
;GRCGGVGIGGARAGEQHPWVVPILVWQQEREKWQEMASLEAILKTQAVRVPKPIKVVELPGDNTVLVMEHLEIKSLNRHSTLLRTQLADLHLHNQQLREKMKKEGSTIGKKIFLLCGVELTSAVLFPQVNNWKSGWVSFFTRQRIQPQMNLIKRNSGDREARELWAQLQLKIPSFFCGIEMVPSLLHRDLWGGNVAENDSGPIIFDPASFYGHSEYDLAIAGTFGGFSSSFYYTYHSKIPKAVGFEKCLELYQLFHCMYHWNHFGSGYRGSSINMMRNLVK
;
A
#
# COMPACT_ATOMS: atom_id res chain seq x y z
N GLY A 1 14.81 -16.57 1.18
CA GLY A 1 16.02 -15.76 1.34
C GLY A 1 15.92 -14.56 0.41
N ARG A 2 15.96 -13.35 0.99
CA ARG A 2 16.02 -12.01 0.36
C ARG A 2 15.06 -11.74 -0.82
N CYS A 3 13.84 -11.32 -0.51
CA CYS A 3 13.14 -10.32 -1.33
C CYS A 3 13.64 -8.95 -0.89
N GLY A 4 14.86 -8.65 -1.31
CA GLY A 4 15.47 -7.34 -1.24
C GLY A 4 16.26 -7.25 -2.52
N GLY A 5 15.59 -6.78 -3.58
CA GLY A 5 16.27 -6.45 -4.82
C GLY A 5 17.19 -5.29 -4.53
N VAL A 6 18.43 -5.60 -4.13
CA VAL A 6 19.53 -4.64 -4.26
C VAL A 6 19.68 -4.45 -5.76
N GLY A 7 19.19 -3.33 -6.28
CA GLY A 7 19.46 -2.90 -7.64
C GLY A 7 20.97 -2.78 -7.80
N ILE A 8 21.57 -3.70 -8.56
CA ILE A 8 22.98 -3.61 -8.91
C ILE A 8 23.08 -2.57 -10.03
N GLY A 9 23.24 -1.30 -9.64
CA GLY A 9 23.67 -0.25 -10.55
C GLY A 9 25.15 -0.44 -10.89
N GLY A 10 25.44 -1.08 -12.03
CA GLY A 10 26.79 -1.18 -12.56
C GLY A 10 27.10 0.01 -13.47
N ALA A 11 27.82 1.01 -12.97
CA ALA A 11 28.48 1.99 -13.83
C ALA A 11 29.79 1.40 -14.37
N ARG A 12 30.01 1.44 -15.69
CA ARG A 12 31.38 1.52 -16.22
C ARG A 12 31.70 3.00 -16.36
N ALA A 13 32.74 3.43 -15.64
CA ALA A 13 33.25 4.79 -15.70
C ALA A 13 33.70 5.10 -17.14
N GLY A 14 33.13 6.15 -17.76
CA GLY A 14 33.62 6.63 -19.06
C GLY A 14 32.71 7.61 -19.80
N GLU A 15 31.39 7.56 -19.65
CA GLU A 15 30.51 8.38 -20.50
C GLU A 15 29.44 9.13 -19.69
N GLN A 16 29.50 10.47 -19.74
CA GLN A 16 28.47 11.36 -19.26
C GLN A 16 27.26 11.33 -20.21
N HIS A 17 26.35 10.39 -20.00
CA HIS A 17 25.02 10.42 -20.63
C HIS A 17 23.97 10.77 -19.57
N PRO A 18 23.12 11.79 -19.79
CA PRO A 18 22.11 12.25 -18.81
C PRO A 18 20.95 11.25 -18.60
N TRP A 19 21.04 10.05 -19.16
CA TRP A 19 20.02 9.00 -19.10
C TRP A 19 20.58 7.78 -18.37
N VAL A 20 20.83 7.90 -17.08
CA VAL A 20 20.97 6.71 -16.23
C VAL A 20 19.56 6.22 -15.94
N VAL A 21 19.08 5.29 -16.76
CA VAL A 21 17.81 4.61 -16.51
C VAL A 21 18.07 3.58 -15.41
N PRO A 22 17.42 3.65 -14.24
CA PRO A 22 17.42 2.52 -13.33
C PRO A 22 16.68 1.39 -14.04
N ILE A 23 17.42 0.45 -14.63
CA ILE A 23 16.84 -0.74 -15.23
C ILE A 23 16.48 -1.66 -14.06
N LEU A 24 15.24 -1.57 -13.59
CA LEU A 24 14.72 -2.59 -12.71
C LEU A 24 14.28 -3.78 -13.60
N VAL A 25 14.99 -4.90 -13.49
CA VAL A 25 14.66 -6.17 -14.18
C VAL A 25 13.74 -6.98 -13.28
N TRP A 26 12.54 -7.31 -13.76
CA TRP A 26 11.53 -8.08 -13.01
C TRP A 26 11.17 -9.34 -13.76
N GLN A 27 10.83 -10.41 -13.03
CA GLN A 27 10.56 -11.73 -13.60
C GLN A 27 9.13 -11.91 -14.14
N GLN A 28 8.22 -10.92 -13.98
CA GLN A 28 6.83 -10.98 -14.45
C GLN A 28 6.33 -9.67 -15.08
N GLU A 29 5.83 -9.74 -16.31
CA GLU A 29 5.38 -8.58 -17.11
C GLU A 29 4.21 -7.79 -16.49
N ARG A 30 3.32 -8.45 -15.74
CA ARG A 30 2.12 -7.82 -15.16
C ARG A 30 2.43 -6.81 -14.05
N GLU A 31 3.52 -6.99 -13.32
CA GLU A 31 3.91 -6.11 -12.21
C GLU A 31 4.27 -4.70 -12.75
N LYS A 32 4.78 -4.62 -13.99
CA LYS A 32 5.24 -3.35 -14.58
C LYS A 32 4.14 -2.41 -15.02
N TRP A 33 3.12 -2.95 -15.65
CA TRP A 33 1.95 -2.17 -16.02
C TRP A 33 1.21 -1.67 -14.77
N GLN A 34 1.20 -2.48 -13.70
CA GLN A 34 0.62 -2.09 -12.42
C GLN A 34 1.40 -0.97 -11.74
N GLU A 35 2.72 -1.08 -11.68
CA GLU A 35 3.59 -0.05 -11.12
C GLU A 35 3.47 1.27 -11.91
N MET A 36 3.51 1.21 -13.24
CA MET A 36 3.31 2.38 -14.11
C MET A 36 1.99 3.08 -13.82
N ALA A 37 0.87 2.35 -13.80
CA ALA A 37 -0.43 2.93 -13.51
C ALA A 37 -0.55 3.49 -12.09
N SER A 38 0.13 2.86 -11.13
CA SER A 38 0.21 3.34 -9.75
C SER A 38 0.93 4.69 -9.67
N LEU A 39 2.10 4.80 -10.30
CA LEU A 39 2.86 6.04 -10.42
C LEU A 39 2.02 7.12 -11.11
N GLU A 40 1.36 6.81 -12.23
CA GLU A 40 0.50 7.76 -12.94
C GLU A 40 -0.66 8.26 -12.07
N ALA A 41 -1.31 7.38 -11.32
CA ALA A 41 -2.42 7.76 -10.46
C ALA A 41 -1.97 8.66 -9.31
N ILE A 42 -0.86 8.33 -8.65
CA ILE A 42 -0.32 9.18 -7.59
C ILE A 42 0.09 10.54 -8.18
N LEU A 43 0.76 10.55 -9.34
CA LEU A 43 1.18 11.78 -10.00
C LEU A 43 0.00 12.71 -10.34
N LYS A 44 -1.14 12.16 -10.77
CA LYS A 44 -2.37 12.93 -11.06
C LYS A 44 -2.95 13.63 -9.82
N THR A 45 -2.69 13.13 -8.62
CA THR A 45 -3.16 13.79 -7.38
C THR A 45 -2.39 15.07 -7.05
N GLN A 46 -1.16 15.19 -7.57
CA GLN A 46 -0.21 16.27 -7.24
C GLN A 46 0.09 16.39 -5.74
N ALA A 47 -0.21 15.36 -4.93
CA ALA A 47 -0.07 15.41 -3.48
C ALA A 47 1.37 15.16 -3.00
N VAL A 48 2.05 14.20 -3.62
CA VAL A 48 3.40 13.74 -3.24
C VAL A 48 4.21 13.43 -4.49
N ARG A 49 5.54 13.62 -4.43
CA ARG A 49 6.41 13.35 -5.56
C ARG A 49 6.61 11.84 -5.75
N VAL A 50 6.50 11.40 -7.00
CA VAL A 50 6.87 10.07 -7.49
C VAL A 50 7.74 10.22 -8.74
N PRO A 51 8.57 9.23 -9.10
CA PRO A 51 9.21 9.18 -10.41
C PRO A 51 8.15 9.22 -11.52
N LYS A 52 8.29 10.14 -12.48
CA LYS A 52 7.35 10.21 -13.60
C LYS A 52 7.52 8.97 -14.50
N PRO A 53 6.51 8.10 -14.66
CA PRO A 53 6.61 6.97 -15.57
C PRO A 53 6.60 7.47 -17.02
N ILE A 54 7.39 6.82 -17.89
CA ILE A 54 7.53 7.19 -19.30
C ILE A 54 6.90 6.12 -20.19
N LYS A 55 7.34 4.86 -20.07
CA LYS A 55 6.80 3.73 -20.85
C LYS A 55 7.28 2.37 -20.31
N VAL A 56 6.53 1.32 -20.59
CA VAL A 56 7.02 -0.07 -20.51
C VAL A 56 7.64 -0.44 -21.86
N VAL A 57 8.80 -1.08 -21.84
CA VAL A 57 9.53 -1.55 -23.02
C VAL A 57 9.75 -3.04 -22.92
N GLU A 58 9.41 -3.75 -23.99
CA GLU A 58 9.77 -5.15 -24.19
C GLU A 58 11.21 -5.26 -24.70
N LEU A 59 12.00 -6.11 -24.06
CA LEU A 59 13.38 -6.44 -24.40
C LEU A 59 13.43 -7.88 -24.95
N PRO A 60 14.51 -8.24 -25.68
CA PRO A 60 14.70 -9.61 -26.15
C PRO A 60 14.64 -10.64 -25.01
N GLY A 61 13.99 -11.78 -25.28
CA GLY A 61 13.88 -12.90 -24.34
C GLY A 61 12.81 -12.74 -23.27
N ASP A 62 11.63 -12.22 -23.64
CA ASP A 62 10.43 -12.05 -22.78
C ASP A 62 10.69 -11.20 -21.51
N ASN A 63 11.64 -10.27 -21.59
CA ASN A 63 11.94 -9.35 -20.50
C ASN A 63 11.20 -8.03 -20.73
N THR A 64 10.60 -7.48 -19.69
CA THR A 64 9.98 -6.14 -19.75
C THR A 64 10.62 -5.21 -18.75
N VAL A 65 10.78 -3.94 -19.12
CA VAL A 65 11.35 -2.90 -18.27
C VAL A 65 10.43 -1.69 -18.23
N LEU A 66 10.27 -1.10 -17.04
CA LEU A 66 9.59 0.17 -16.88
C LEU A 66 10.63 1.29 -16.92
N VAL A 67 10.47 2.20 -17.88
CA VAL A 67 11.29 3.41 -18.00
C VAL A 67 10.55 4.56 -17.32
N MET A 68 11.25 5.26 -16.44
CA MET A 68 10.73 6.39 -15.68
C MET A 68 11.81 7.45 -15.50
N GLU A 69 11.41 8.61 -14.98
CA GLU A 69 12.30 9.67 -14.56
C GLU A 69 13.38 9.18 -13.58
N HIS A 70 14.63 9.51 -13.88
CA HIS A 70 15.74 9.30 -12.95
C HIS A 70 15.78 10.45 -11.94
N LEU A 71 15.81 10.11 -10.65
CA LEU A 71 15.88 11.06 -9.55
C LEU A 71 17.15 10.78 -8.74
N GLU A 72 17.95 11.83 -8.52
CA GLU A 72 19.01 11.76 -7.51
C GLU A 72 18.35 11.84 -6.12
N ILE A 73 18.44 10.74 -5.38
CA ILE A 73 17.76 10.57 -4.10
C ILE A 73 18.74 10.29 -2.97
N LYS A 74 18.38 10.73 -1.78
CA LYS A 74 19.06 10.48 -0.50
C LYS A 74 18.05 9.89 0.48
N SER A 75 18.54 9.25 1.54
CA SER A 75 17.66 8.76 2.61
C SER A 75 16.82 9.88 3.20
N LEU A 76 15.52 9.62 3.40
CA LEU A 76 14.58 10.58 3.97
C LEU A 76 15.02 11.01 5.38
N ASN A 77 15.20 12.31 5.58
CA ASN A 77 15.54 12.91 6.88
C ASN A 77 14.90 14.29 7.01
N ARG A 78 15.41 15.30 6.27
CA ARG A 78 14.99 16.70 6.38
C ARG A 78 13.51 16.88 6.06
N HIS A 79 13.02 16.14 5.08
CA HIS A 79 11.66 16.26 4.55
C HIS A 79 10.69 15.24 5.15
N SER A 80 11.07 14.54 6.22
CA SER A 80 10.23 13.53 6.86
C SER A 80 8.87 14.10 7.30
N THR A 81 8.81 15.32 7.86
CA THR A 81 7.54 15.98 8.23
C THR A 81 6.68 16.35 7.02
N LEU A 82 7.33 16.80 5.94
CA LEU A 82 6.63 17.15 4.70
C LEU A 82 6.00 15.92 4.06
N LEU A 83 6.73 14.79 4.03
CA LEU A 83 6.22 13.53 3.47
C LEU A 83 4.91 13.11 4.14
N ARG A 84 4.83 13.25 5.46
CA ARG A 84 3.64 12.89 6.24
C ARG A 84 2.42 13.71 5.91
N THR A 85 2.67 15.01 5.73
CA THR A 85 1.63 15.96 5.35
C THR A 85 1.12 15.63 3.94
N GLN A 86 2.04 15.39 3.00
CA GLN A 86 1.73 15.03 1.62
C GLN A 86 1.06 13.65 1.49
N LEU A 87 1.40 12.69 2.33
CA LEU A 87 0.73 11.40 2.40
C LEU A 87 -0.73 11.54 2.87
N ALA A 88 -0.97 12.39 3.87
CA ALA A 88 -2.34 12.70 4.28
C ALA A 88 -3.12 13.40 3.15
N ASP A 89 -2.47 14.28 2.38
CA ASP A 89 -3.07 14.92 1.21
C ASP A 89 -3.41 13.90 0.10
N LEU A 90 -2.52 12.94 -0.15
CA LEU A 90 -2.78 11.83 -1.08
C LEU A 90 -4.03 11.05 -0.66
N HIS A 91 -4.14 10.73 0.62
CA HIS A 91 -5.28 9.98 1.15
C HIS A 91 -6.58 10.79 1.19
N LEU A 92 -6.51 12.11 1.38
CA LEU A 92 -7.67 13.01 1.35
C LEU A 92 -8.13 13.39 -0.05
N HIS A 93 -7.31 13.17 -1.09
CA HIS A 93 -7.59 13.62 -2.46
C HIS A 93 -9.01 13.29 -2.93
N ASN A 94 -9.45 12.04 -2.77
CA ASN A 94 -10.79 11.61 -3.18
C ASN A 94 -11.91 12.25 -2.34
N GLN A 95 -11.68 12.47 -1.05
CA GLN A 95 -12.64 13.18 -0.21
C GLN A 95 -12.80 14.63 -0.67
N GLN A 96 -11.69 15.31 -0.95
CA GLN A 96 -11.69 16.68 -1.44
C GLN A 96 -12.40 16.81 -2.79
N LEU A 97 -12.16 15.89 -3.73
CA LEU A 97 -12.88 15.85 -5.00
C LEU A 97 -14.39 15.66 -4.79
N ARG A 98 -14.79 14.72 -3.92
CA ARG A 98 -16.20 14.49 -3.58
C ARG A 98 -16.86 15.73 -3.00
N GLU A 99 -16.19 16.44 -2.10
CA GLU A 99 -16.68 17.68 -1.51
C GLU A 99 -16.80 18.81 -2.53
N LYS A 100 -15.82 18.95 -3.44
CA LYS A 100 -15.86 19.92 -4.54
C LYS A 100 -17.06 19.66 -5.46
N MET A 101 -17.28 18.41 -5.87
CA MET A 101 -18.41 18.06 -6.73
C MET A 101 -19.77 18.27 -6.05
N LYS A 102 -19.86 18.01 -4.74
CA LYS A 102 -21.08 18.33 -3.95
C LYS A 102 -21.39 19.83 -3.98
N LYS A 103 -20.36 20.68 -3.85
CA LYS A 103 -20.50 22.15 -3.90
C LYS A 103 -20.89 22.65 -5.30
N GLU A 104 -20.38 22.01 -6.35
CA GLU A 104 -20.64 22.38 -7.75
C GLU A 104 -22.00 21.85 -8.27
N GLY A 105 -22.79 21.15 -7.46
CA GLY A 105 -24.14 20.70 -7.83
C GLY A 105 -24.20 19.66 -8.95
N SER A 106 -23.07 19.05 -9.33
CA SER A 106 -23.00 18.14 -10.48
C SER A 106 -23.56 16.75 -10.17
N THR A 107 -24.73 16.43 -10.73
CA THR A 107 -25.41 15.12 -10.62
C THR A 107 -24.65 13.98 -11.32
N ILE A 108 -23.73 14.31 -12.24
CA ILE A 108 -22.93 13.35 -13.02
C ILE A 108 -21.83 12.69 -12.15
N GLY A 109 -21.47 13.30 -11.02
CA GLY A 109 -20.42 12.82 -10.11
C GLY A 109 -20.79 11.65 -9.18
N LYS A 110 -22.06 11.23 -9.14
CA LYS A 110 -22.50 10.15 -8.23
C LYS A 110 -21.80 8.79 -8.50
N LYS A 111 -21.19 8.60 -9.68
CA LYS A 111 -20.57 7.33 -10.09
C LYS A 111 -19.09 7.17 -9.72
N ILE A 112 -18.37 8.20 -9.28
CA ILE A 112 -16.90 8.15 -9.22
C ILE A 112 -16.34 7.60 -7.88
N PHE A 113 -17.09 7.70 -6.77
CA PHE A 113 -16.46 7.61 -5.43
C PHE A 113 -16.73 6.34 -4.62
N LEU A 114 -17.26 5.28 -5.21
CA LEU A 114 -17.80 4.17 -4.41
C LEU A 114 -16.89 2.94 -4.25
N LEU A 115 -15.65 2.95 -4.76
CA LEU A 115 -14.95 1.69 -5.03
C LEU A 115 -13.67 1.51 -4.22
N CYS A 116 -13.77 0.70 -3.18
CA CYS A 116 -12.65 0.06 -2.51
C CYS A 116 -12.19 -1.18 -3.28
N GLY A 117 -10.88 -1.40 -3.36
CA GLY A 117 -10.30 -2.59 -3.96
C GLY A 117 -10.06 -2.54 -5.46
N VAL A 118 -10.26 -1.38 -6.09
CA VAL A 118 -9.96 -1.20 -7.52
C VAL A 118 -8.46 -0.98 -7.68
N GLU A 119 -7.79 -1.99 -8.24
CA GLU A 119 -6.44 -1.83 -8.76
C GLU A 119 -6.51 -0.92 -10.00
N LEU A 120 -5.58 0.03 -10.09
CA LEU A 120 -5.54 1.05 -11.15
C LEU A 120 -5.33 0.46 -12.55
N THR A 121 -4.87 -0.79 -12.60
CA THR A 121 -4.91 -1.65 -13.78
C THR A 121 -5.51 -2.99 -13.36
N SER A 122 -6.61 -3.37 -13.98
CA SER A 122 -7.20 -4.70 -13.83
C SER A 122 -6.26 -5.77 -14.39
N ALA A 123 -5.33 -6.26 -13.57
CA ALA A 123 -4.51 -7.44 -13.87
C ALA A 123 -3.93 -8.10 -12.60
N VAL A 124 -4.80 -8.41 -11.63
CA VAL A 124 -4.85 -9.67 -10.86
C VAL A 124 -3.54 -10.46 -10.84
N LEU A 125 -2.63 -10.12 -9.92
CA LEU A 125 -1.41 -10.91 -9.66
C LEU A 125 -1.71 -12.22 -8.89
N PHE A 126 -2.91 -12.32 -8.31
CA PHE A 126 -3.57 -13.53 -7.82
C PHE A 126 -5.07 -13.29 -7.99
N PRO A 127 -5.97 -14.29 -8.14
CA PRO A 127 -7.41 -14.07 -8.08
C PRO A 127 -7.83 -13.61 -6.67
N GLN A 128 -7.46 -12.38 -6.34
CA GLN A 128 -8.08 -11.58 -5.32
C GLN A 128 -9.42 -11.22 -5.93
N VAL A 129 -10.47 -11.82 -5.38
CA VAL A 129 -11.83 -11.64 -5.84
C VAL A 129 -12.26 -10.22 -5.52
N ASN A 130 -11.77 -9.20 -6.24
CA ASN A 130 -12.11 -7.78 -6.09
C ASN A 130 -13.54 -7.47 -6.58
N ASN A 131 -14.48 -8.38 -6.30
CA ASN A 131 -15.89 -8.18 -6.59
C ASN A 131 -16.39 -6.97 -5.80
N TRP A 132 -17.16 -6.14 -6.50
CA TRP A 132 -17.97 -5.05 -5.98
C TRP A 132 -18.60 -5.43 -4.63
N LYS A 133 -18.17 -4.77 -3.55
CA LYS A 133 -18.72 -5.00 -2.21
C LYS A 133 -19.08 -3.65 -1.59
N SER A 134 -20.21 -3.61 -0.92
CA SER A 134 -20.78 -2.45 -0.22
C SER A 134 -20.01 -2.03 1.04
N GLY A 135 -18.71 -2.31 1.16
CA GLY A 135 -17.91 -1.83 2.29
C GLY A 135 -16.48 -2.40 2.38
N TRP A 136 -15.53 -1.52 2.72
CA TRP A 136 -14.11 -1.83 2.94
C TRP A 136 -13.90 -3.02 3.88
N VAL A 137 -14.65 -3.08 4.98
CA VAL A 137 -14.53 -4.15 5.99
C VAL A 137 -14.79 -5.53 5.37
N SER A 138 -15.84 -5.67 4.56
CA SER A 138 -16.13 -6.95 3.90
C SER A 138 -15.09 -7.29 2.84
N PHE A 139 -14.57 -6.28 2.13
CA PHE A 139 -13.50 -6.47 1.16
C PHE A 139 -12.24 -7.00 1.84
N PHE A 140 -11.76 -6.29 2.86
CA PHE A 140 -10.53 -6.62 3.55
C PHE A 140 -10.60 -7.99 4.24
N THR A 141 -11.67 -8.26 4.96
CA THR A 141 -11.86 -9.55 5.65
C THR A 141 -11.96 -10.73 4.70
N ARG A 142 -12.80 -10.64 3.66
CA ARG A 142 -13.10 -11.78 2.77
C ARG A 142 -12.08 -11.98 1.66
N GLN A 143 -11.45 -10.90 1.20
CA GLN A 143 -10.59 -10.95 0.01
C GLN A 143 -9.12 -10.74 0.33
N ARG A 144 -8.76 -10.31 1.54
CA ARG A 144 -7.36 -10.22 2.00
C ARG A 144 -7.06 -11.21 3.10
N ILE A 145 -7.76 -11.15 4.23
CA ILE A 145 -7.45 -12.04 5.38
C ILE A 145 -7.90 -13.48 5.14
N GLN A 146 -9.14 -13.70 4.69
CA GLN A 146 -9.68 -15.06 4.52
C GLN A 146 -8.84 -15.95 3.57
N PRO A 147 -8.31 -15.46 2.43
CA PRO A 147 -7.38 -16.24 1.62
C PRO A 147 -6.11 -16.66 2.38
N GLN A 148 -5.54 -15.78 3.20
CA GLN A 148 -4.37 -16.11 4.03
C GLN A 148 -4.72 -17.19 5.08
N MET A 149 -5.90 -17.12 5.68
CA MET A 149 -6.41 -18.17 6.58
C MET A 149 -6.62 -19.51 5.87
N ASN A 150 -7.12 -19.49 4.63
CA ASN A 150 -7.31 -20.70 3.83
C ASN A 150 -5.95 -21.37 3.52
N LEU A 151 -4.92 -20.58 3.22
CA LEU A 151 -3.55 -21.07 3.02
C LEU A 151 -2.97 -21.65 4.31
N ILE A 152 -3.10 -20.96 5.45
CA ILE A 152 -2.65 -21.46 6.76
C ILE A 152 -3.32 -22.81 7.08
N LYS A 153 -4.65 -22.90 6.87
CA LYS A 153 -5.41 -24.14 7.05
C LYS A 153 -4.90 -25.26 6.14
N ARG A 154 -4.65 -24.97 4.87
CA ARG A 154 -4.17 -25.95 3.88
C ARG A 154 -2.75 -26.43 4.19
N ASN A 155 -1.86 -25.52 4.56
CA ASN A 155 -0.42 -25.80 4.67
C ASN A 155 -0.02 -26.34 6.03
N SER A 156 -0.68 -25.90 7.11
CA SER A 156 -0.29 -26.23 8.49
C SER A 156 -1.42 -26.81 9.34
N GLY A 157 -2.68 -26.62 8.95
CA GLY A 157 -3.83 -27.05 9.75
C GLY A 157 -3.93 -26.35 11.12
N ASP A 158 -3.34 -25.17 11.28
CA ASP A 158 -3.19 -24.53 12.59
C ASP A 158 -4.53 -24.32 13.30
N ARG A 159 -4.73 -25.08 14.38
CA ARG A 159 -5.99 -25.10 15.13
C ARG A 159 -6.25 -23.78 15.85
N GLU A 160 -5.23 -23.21 16.44
CA GLU A 160 -5.34 -21.98 17.23
C GLU A 160 -5.66 -20.79 16.33
N ALA A 161 -4.97 -20.64 15.20
CA ALA A 161 -5.27 -19.60 14.21
C ALA A 161 -6.74 -19.67 13.77
N ARG A 162 -7.26 -20.88 13.54
CA ARG A 162 -8.66 -21.07 13.14
C ARG A 162 -9.65 -20.66 14.24
N GLU A 163 -9.40 -21.04 15.49
CA GLU A 163 -10.27 -20.70 16.62
C GLU A 163 -10.25 -19.19 16.91
N LEU A 164 -9.08 -18.56 16.83
CA LEU A 164 -8.94 -17.11 16.96
C LEU A 164 -9.59 -16.36 15.80
N TRP A 165 -9.45 -16.86 14.56
CA TRP A 165 -10.08 -16.24 13.39
C TRP A 165 -11.60 -16.21 13.51
N ALA A 166 -12.22 -17.30 13.95
CA ALA A 166 -13.67 -17.36 14.15
C ALA A 166 -14.18 -16.28 15.13
N GLN A 167 -13.43 -16.04 16.21
CA GLN A 167 -13.74 -14.98 17.17
C GLN A 167 -13.48 -13.59 16.58
N LEU A 168 -12.35 -13.42 15.90
CA LEU A 168 -11.91 -12.15 15.34
C LEU A 168 -12.89 -11.65 14.26
N GLN A 169 -13.42 -12.53 13.40
CA GLN A 169 -14.41 -12.16 12.37
C GLN A 169 -15.62 -11.42 12.94
N LEU A 170 -16.04 -11.75 14.16
CA LEU A 170 -17.17 -11.09 14.85
C LEU A 170 -16.80 -9.71 15.38
N LYS A 171 -15.53 -9.49 15.74
CA LYS A 171 -15.05 -8.22 16.29
C LYS A 171 -14.67 -7.20 15.23
N ILE A 172 -14.16 -7.63 14.08
CA ILE A 172 -13.64 -6.72 13.05
C ILE A 172 -14.58 -5.56 12.70
N PRO A 173 -15.90 -5.73 12.54
CA PRO A 173 -16.79 -4.60 12.24
C PRO A 173 -16.73 -3.45 13.26
N SER A 174 -16.51 -3.75 14.55
CA SER A 174 -16.44 -2.71 15.59
C SER A 174 -15.17 -1.86 15.51
N PHE A 175 -14.09 -2.39 14.93
CA PHE A 175 -12.84 -1.64 14.73
C PHE A 175 -13.02 -0.48 13.72
N PHE A 176 -14.08 -0.53 12.92
CA PHE A 176 -14.41 0.45 11.88
C PHE A 176 -15.67 1.27 12.20
N CYS A 177 -16.20 1.18 13.42
CA CYS A 177 -17.42 1.88 13.81
C CYS A 177 -17.22 3.41 13.80
N GLY A 178 -18.21 4.13 13.27
CA GLY A 178 -18.20 5.59 13.23
C GLY A 178 -17.30 6.22 12.14
N ILE A 179 -16.79 5.41 11.21
CA ILE A 179 -15.94 5.89 10.11
C ILE A 179 -16.77 6.02 8.83
N GLU A 180 -16.85 7.24 8.28
CA GLU A 180 -17.31 7.42 6.90
C GLU A 180 -16.19 7.00 5.95
N MET A 181 -16.37 5.88 5.26
CA MET A 181 -15.37 5.32 4.36
C MET A 181 -15.39 6.03 3.00
N VAL A 182 -14.44 6.92 2.77
CA VAL A 182 -14.10 7.40 1.42
C VAL A 182 -12.85 6.66 0.96
N PRO A 183 -12.87 5.94 -0.18
CA PRO A 183 -11.71 5.22 -0.67
C PRO A 183 -10.57 6.20 -0.98
N SER A 184 -9.43 6.03 -0.31
CA SER A 184 -8.18 6.75 -0.53
C SER A 184 -7.33 6.00 -1.56
N LEU A 185 -6.61 6.75 -2.40
CA LEU A 185 -5.55 6.16 -3.22
C LEU A 185 -4.38 5.78 -2.31
N LEU A 186 -4.07 4.49 -2.21
CA LEU A 186 -3.02 3.96 -1.34
C LEU A 186 -1.73 3.70 -2.14
N HIS A 187 -0.57 3.82 -1.50
CA HIS A 187 0.71 3.35 -2.01
C HIS A 187 0.84 1.82 -1.93
N ARG A 188 0.27 1.19 -0.89
CA ARG A 188 0.26 -0.27 -0.59
C ARG A 188 1.59 -0.88 -0.19
N ASP A 189 2.72 -0.27 -0.49
CA ASP A 189 4.04 -0.76 -0.05
C ASP A 189 4.88 0.36 0.58
N LEU A 190 4.28 1.13 1.48
CA LEU A 190 4.90 2.33 2.03
C LEU A 190 5.72 2.00 3.28
N TRP A 191 6.99 1.67 3.11
CA TRP A 191 7.95 1.44 4.20
C TRP A 191 9.26 2.20 3.95
N GLY A 192 10.20 2.17 4.90
CA GLY A 192 11.44 2.95 4.83
C GLY A 192 12.29 2.73 3.58
N GLY A 193 12.18 1.56 2.93
CA GLY A 193 12.86 1.25 1.68
C GLY A 193 12.28 1.91 0.43
N ASN A 194 11.02 2.37 0.50
CA ASN A 194 10.26 2.93 -0.63
C ASN A 194 10.01 4.43 -0.50
N VAL A 195 10.81 5.09 0.34
CA VAL A 195 10.76 6.53 0.57
C VAL A 195 12.16 7.12 0.54
N ALA A 196 12.28 8.31 -0.03
CA ALA A 196 13.53 9.05 -0.11
C ALA A 196 13.27 10.56 -0.12
N GLU A 197 14.33 11.35 -0.23
CA GLU A 197 14.23 12.79 -0.47
C GLU A 197 15.30 13.28 -1.44
N ASN A 198 15.05 14.42 -2.05
CA ASN A 198 16.05 15.24 -2.72
C ASN A 198 15.96 16.68 -2.20
N ASP A 199 16.69 17.60 -2.83
CA ASP A 199 16.72 18.99 -2.41
C ASP A 199 15.37 19.71 -2.55
N SER A 200 14.46 19.18 -3.37
CA SER A 200 13.11 19.73 -3.59
C SER A 200 12.04 19.15 -2.65
N GLY A 201 12.28 18.02 -2.00
CA GLY A 201 11.31 17.41 -1.10
C GLY A 201 11.37 15.89 -1.00
N PRO A 202 10.37 15.27 -0.37
CA PRO A 202 10.29 13.83 -0.22
C PRO A 202 9.73 13.18 -1.48
N ILE A 203 10.11 11.92 -1.71
CA ILE A 203 9.76 11.12 -2.87
C ILE A 203 9.31 9.75 -2.37
N ILE A 204 8.24 9.20 -2.95
CA ILE A 204 7.83 7.81 -2.78
C ILE A 204 7.94 7.06 -4.11
N PHE A 205 8.26 5.78 -4.08
CA PHE A 205 8.50 4.97 -5.26
C PHE A 205 8.16 3.49 -5.01
N ASP A 206 8.16 2.69 -6.07
CA ASP A 206 7.68 1.30 -6.09
C ASP A 206 6.24 1.13 -5.55
N PRO A 207 5.26 1.97 -5.98
CA PRO A 207 3.89 1.84 -5.52
C PRO A 207 3.20 0.63 -6.13
N ALA A 208 2.27 0.08 -5.37
CA ALA A 208 1.43 -1.03 -5.78
C ALA A 208 -0.04 -0.68 -5.56
N SER A 209 -0.43 0.48 -6.11
CA SER A 209 -1.58 1.25 -5.66
C SER A 209 -2.94 0.62 -5.96
N PHE A 210 -3.86 0.87 -5.04
CA PHE A 210 -5.28 0.58 -5.17
C PHE A 210 -6.08 1.51 -4.26
N TYR A 211 -7.40 1.56 -4.46
CA TYR A 211 -8.26 2.36 -3.59
C TYR A 211 -8.65 1.59 -2.33
N GLY A 212 -8.52 2.21 -1.15
CA GLY A 212 -8.82 1.54 0.11
C GLY A 212 -8.94 2.47 1.31
N HIS A 213 -8.90 1.90 2.51
CA HIS A 213 -8.87 2.70 3.74
C HIS A 213 -7.48 3.27 3.98
N SER A 214 -7.39 4.58 4.20
CA SER A 214 -6.14 5.34 4.34
C SER A 214 -5.18 4.79 5.40
N GLU A 215 -5.70 4.23 6.50
CA GLU A 215 -4.90 3.65 7.57
C GLU A 215 -4.17 2.35 7.16
N TYR A 216 -4.51 1.75 6.02
CA TYR A 216 -3.80 0.58 5.50
C TYR A 216 -2.32 0.88 5.25
N ASP A 217 -2.00 2.02 4.62
CA ASP A 217 -0.62 2.43 4.39
C ASP A 217 0.13 2.75 5.69
N LEU A 218 -0.59 3.27 6.70
CA LEU A 218 -0.01 3.55 8.02
C LEU A 218 0.47 2.27 8.72
N ALA A 219 -0.23 1.16 8.51
CA ALA A 219 0.15 -0.13 9.09
C ALA A 219 1.50 -0.60 8.55
N ILE A 220 1.70 -0.48 7.24
CA ILE A 220 2.95 -0.87 6.55
C ILE A 220 4.09 0.08 6.93
N ALA A 221 3.78 1.37 6.97
CA ALA A 221 4.66 2.42 7.43
C ALA A 221 5.16 2.16 8.87
N GLY A 222 4.36 1.50 9.71
CA GLY A 222 4.76 1.08 11.06
C GLY A 222 5.58 -0.22 11.13
N THR A 223 5.71 -0.98 10.04
CA THR A 223 6.46 -2.24 10.02
C THR A 223 7.93 -2.03 9.64
N PHE A 224 8.80 -2.98 10.02
CA PHE A 224 10.23 -3.05 9.61
C PHE A 224 11.11 -1.84 9.97
N GLY A 225 11.15 -1.45 11.23
CA GLY A 225 11.96 -0.30 11.69
C GLY A 225 11.19 1.02 11.65
N GLY A 226 10.11 1.07 10.88
CA GLY A 226 8.95 1.97 11.01
C GLY A 226 9.23 3.47 10.95
N PHE A 227 8.17 4.26 10.81
CA PHE A 227 8.24 5.69 11.12
C PHE A 227 7.99 5.94 12.61
N SER A 228 8.65 6.96 13.16
CA SER A 228 8.58 7.35 14.58
C SER A 228 7.16 7.74 15.04
N SER A 229 6.91 7.85 16.35
CA SER A 229 5.62 8.34 16.89
C SER A 229 5.23 9.74 16.36
N SER A 230 6.21 10.59 16.10
CA SER A 230 6.01 11.90 15.45
C SER A 230 5.42 11.76 14.04
N PHE A 231 5.52 10.58 13.43
CA PHE A 231 4.96 10.33 12.12
C PHE A 231 3.44 10.35 12.12
N TYR A 232 2.86 9.53 12.99
CA TYR A 232 1.42 9.45 13.16
C TYR A 232 0.84 10.79 13.60
N TYR A 233 1.54 11.55 14.46
CA TYR A 233 1.07 12.86 14.90
C TYR A 233 0.84 13.85 13.73
N THR A 234 1.83 13.98 12.84
CA THR A 234 1.72 14.93 11.71
C THR A 234 0.60 14.51 10.76
N TYR A 235 0.53 13.21 10.43
CA TYR A 235 -0.51 12.67 9.56
C TYR A 235 -1.91 12.90 10.16
N HIS A 236 -2.08 12.60 11.45
CA HIS A 236 -3.37 12.72 12.12
C HIS A 236 -3.82 14.15 12.41
N SER A 237 -2.94 15.14 12.23
CA SER A 237 -3.36 16.54 12.20
C SER A 237 -4.31 16.87 11.03
N LYS A 238 -4.22 16.10 9.94
CA LYS A 238 -5.11 16.21 8.76
C LYS A 238 -6.20 15.16 8.72
N ILE A 239 -5.90 13.92 9.12
CA ILE A 239 -6.87 12.81 9.17
C ILE A 239 -6.98 12.34 10.62
N PRO A 240 -7.94 12.84 11.42
CA PRO A 240 -8.08 12.48 12.82
C PRO A 240 -8.19 10.98 13.04
N LYS A 241 -7.57 10.47 14.11
CA LYS A 241 -7.67 9.05 14.48
C LYS A 241 -9.12 8.68 14.74
N ALA A 242 -9.61 7.63 14.09
CA ALA A 242 -10.86 7.00 14.46
C ALA A 242 -10.75 6.32 15.84
N VAL A 243 -11.87 6.14 16.53
CA VAL A 243 -11.90 5.48 17.85
C VAL A 243 -11.28 4.07 17.80
N GLY A 244 -11.49 3.35 16.70
CA GLY A 244 -10.95 2.01 16.47
C GLY A 244 -9.55 1.95 15.86
N PHE A 245 -8.86 3.09 15.67
CA PHE A 245 -7.59 3.21 14.94
C PHE A 245 -6.56 2.15 15.35
N GLU A 246 -6.28 2.00 16.65
CA GLU A 246 -5.21 1.10 17.10
C GLU A 246 -5.52 -0.38 16.78
N LYS A 247 -6.78 -0.81 16.93
CA LYS A 247 -7.21 -2.16 16.55
C LYS A 247 -7.25 -2.35 15.03
N CYS A 248 -7.63 -1.32 14.30
CA CYS A 248 -7.61 -1.31 12.83
C CYS A 248 -6.17 -1.43 12.29
N LEU A 249 -5.23 -0.70 12.87
CA LEU A 249 -3.82 -0.74 12.55
C LEU A 249 -3.22 -2.13 12.81
N GLU A 250 -3.47 -2.70 14.00
CA GLU A 250 -3.01 -4.06 14.34
C GLU A 250 -3.63 -5.12 13.41
N LEU A 251 -4.89 -4.95 12.97
CA LEU A 251 -5.54 -5.84 12.00
C LEU A 251 -4.84 -5.80 10.62
N TYR A 252 -4.43 -4.63 10.14
CA TYR A 252 -3.66 -4.52 8.90
C TYR A 252 -2.27 -5.14 9.03
N GLN A 253 -1.57 -4.85 10.13
CA GLN A 253 -0.26 -5.46 10.39
C GLN A 253 -0.36 -6.99 10.48
N LEU A 254 -1.45 -7.53 11.04
CA LEU A 254 -1.72 -8.96 11.08
C LEU A 254 -1.77 -9.55 9.66
N PHE A 255 -2.44 -8.89 8.72
CA PHE A 255 -2.47 -9.34 7.33
C PHE A 255 -1.07 -9.49 6.72
N HIS A 256 -0.17 -8.52 6.95
CA HIS A 256 1.23 -8.62 6.51
C HIS A 256 1.99 -9.75 7.22
N CYS A 257 1.78 -9.93 8.52
CA CYS A 257 2.41 -11.00 9.28
C CYS A 257 1.96 -12.39 8.79
N MET A 258 0.66 -12.56 8.49
CA MET A 258 0.11 -13.77 7.91
C MET A 258 0.63 -14.04 6.49
N TYR A 259 0.79 -12.99 5.68
CA TYR A 259 1.42 -13.11 4.38
C TYR A 259 2.84 -13.68 4.53
N HIS A 260 3.65 -13.14 5.44
CA HIS A 260 4.99 -13.66 5.70
C HIS A 260 4.99 -15.07 6.26
N TRP A 261 4.03 -15.43 7.11
CA TRP A 261 3.88 -16.80 7.56
C TRP A 261 3.67 -17.74 6.37
N ASN A 262 2.76 -17.41 5.46
CA ASN A 262 2.47 -18.26 4.30
C ASN A 262 3.63 -18.36 3.29
N HIS A 263 4.45 -17.31 3.12
CA HIS A 263 5.47 -17.26 2.05
C HIS A 263 6.90 -17.48 2.54
N PHE A 264 7.20 -17.18 3.81
CA PHE A 264 8.54 -17.28 4.39
C PHE A 264 8.62 -18.29 5.54
N GLY A 265 7.49 -18.88 5.94
CA GLY A 265 7.43 -20.02 6.84
C GLY A 265 7.02 -19.69 8.28
N SER A 266 7.05 -20.71 9.13
CA SER A 266 6.47 -20.72 10.48
C SER A 266 7.13 -19.76 11.48
N GLY A 267 8.27 -19.14 11.16
CA GLY A 267 8.91 -18.12 12.00
C GLY A 267 7.99 -16.93 12.31
N TYR A 268 7.00 -16.64 11.45
CA TYR A 268 6.02 -15.56 11.63
C TYR A 268 4.73 -15.99 12.34
N ARG A 269 4.57 -17.30 12.63
CA ARG A 269 3.38 -17.84 13.32
C ARG A 269 3.19 -17.19 14.68
N GLY A 270 4.23 -17.16 15.50
CA GLY A 270 4.15 -16.66 16.88
C GLY A 270 3.62 -15.23 16.94
N SER A 271 4.18 -14.34 16.11
CA SER A 271 3.73 -12.96 15.97
C SER A 271 2.28 -12.86 15.48
N SER A 272 1.91 -13.62 14.44
CA SER A 272 0.54 -13.64 13.91
C SER A 272 -0.47 -14.05 14.98
N ILE A 273 -0.22 -15.16 15.69
CA ILE A 273 -1.10 -15.66 16.75
C ILE A 273 -1.22 -14.64 17.90
N ASN A 274 -0.11 -14.01 18.30
CA ASN A 274 -0.14 -13.02 19.37
C ASN A 274 -1.03 -11.81 19.02
N MET A 275 -0.91 -11.31 17.80
CA MET A 275 -1.76 -10.22 17.29
C MET A 275 -3.23 -10.66 17.22
N MET A 276 -3.51 -11.88 16.75
CA MET A 276 -4.89 -12.41 16.76
C MET A 276 -5.47 -12.47 18.18
N ARG A 277 -4.69 -12.93 19.18
CA ARG A 277 -5.14 -12.94 20.59
C ARG A 277 -5.42 -11.53 21.10
N ASN A 278 -4.58 -10.55 20.77
CA ASN A 278 -4.78 -9.16 21.17
C ASN A 278 -6.02 -8.53 20.53
N LEU A 279 -6.28 -8.82 19.26
CA LEU A 279 -7.46 -8.32 18.57
C LEU A 279 -8.75 -8.99 19.05
N VAL A 280 -8.67 -10.23 19.54
CA VAL A 280 -9.81 -10.95 20.13
C VAL A 280 -10.16 -10.46 21.54
N LYS A 281 -9.24 -9.83 22.27
CA LYS A 281 -9.53 -9.14 23.54
C LYS A 281 -10.32 -7.85 23.26
#